data_AF-A0A7C5BDJ8-F1
#
_entry.id   AF-A0A7C5BDJ8-F1
#
_cell.length_a   1.000
_cell.length_b   1.000
_cell.length_c   1.000
_cell.angle_alpha   90.00
_cell.angle_beta   90.00
_cell.angle_gamma   90.00
#
_symmetry.space_group_name_H-M   'P 1'
#
loop_
_entity.id
_entity.type
_entity.pdbx_description
1 polymer ?
#
loop_
_entity_poly.entity_id
_entity_poly.type
_entity_poly.pdbx_seq_one_letter_code
_entity_poly.pdbx_strand_id
1 'polypeptide(L)' 'MAKKFQIKKGDTVMVIAGDDKGKTGEVLQILTKKDAVIVAGCKIAKKAVKPTEENKEGGFENKEMPIHISNVKKVEG' A
#
# COMPACT_ATOMS: atom_id res chain seq x y z
N MET A 1 7.65 9.04 -22.11
CA MET A 1 8.10 7.64 -21.94
C MET A 1 7.25 6.99 -20.87
N ALA A 2 6.63 5.84 -21.15
CA ALA A 2 5.88 5.10 -20.13
C ALA A 2 6.88 4.43 -19.17
N LYS A 3 6.78 4.76 -17.87
CA LYS A 3 7.64 4.20 -16.83
C LYS A 3 7.29 2.71 -16.67
N LYS A 4 8.26 1.82 -16.92
CA LYS A 4 8.06 0.38 -16.92
C LYS A 4 8.15 -0.14 -15.48
N PHE A 5 7.00 -0.35 -14.85
CA PHE A 5 6.94 -0.97 -13.53
C PHE A 5 7.11 -2.49 -13.68
N GLN A 6 8.02 -3.09 -12.91
CA GLN A 6 8.21 -4.55 -12.84
C GLN A 6 7.11 -5.26 -12.03
N ILE A 7 6.28 -4.49 -11.33
CA ILE A 7 5.23 -4.97 -10.43
C ILE A 7 3.88 -4.69 -11.07
N LYS A 8 2.93 -5.62 -10.99
CA LYS A 8 1.54 -5.47 -11.42
C LYS A 8 0.59 -5.63 -10.23
N LYS A 9 -0.66 -5.18 -10.41
CA LYS A 9 -1.73 -5.43 -9.45
C LYS A 9 -1.94 -6.95 -9.33
N GLY A 10 -2.03 -7.46 -8.11
CA GLY A 10 -2.13 -8.90 -7.82
C GLY A 10 -0.80 -9.63 -7.68
N ASP A 11 0.35 -8.97 -7.92
CA ASP A 11 1.65 -9.57 -7.58
C ASP A 11 1.85 -9.60 -6.06
N THR A 12 2.52 -10.65 -5.58
CA THR A 12 3.00 -10.71 -4.19
C THR A 12 4.35 -10.02 -4.08
N VAL A 13 4.45 -9.08 -3.14
CA VAL A 13 5.67 -8.33 -2.87
C VAL A 13 6.05 -8.43 -1.41
N MET A 14 7.34 -8.37 -1.13
CA MET A 14 7.90 -8.26 0.20
C MET A 14 8.48 -6.87 0.39
N VAL A 15 8.20 -6.26 1.54
CA VAL A 15 8.82 -5.01 1.94
C VAL A 15 10.27 -5.27 2.33
N ILE A 16 11.22 -4.64 1.63
CA ILE A 16 12.67 -4.81 1.90
C ILE A 16 13.22 -3.76 2.86
N ALA A 17 12.54 -2.61 2.99
CA ALA A 17 12.98 -1.48 3.79
C ALA A 17 11.78 -0.68 4.35
N GLY A 18 11.99 -0.06 5.53
CA GLY A 18 10.97 0.69 6.27
C GLY A 18 10.45 -0.05 7.51
N ASP A 19 9.43 0.51 8.16
CA ASP A 19 8.81 -0.03 9.38
C ASP A 19 8.22 -1.44 9.20
N ASP A 20 7.75 -1.75 7.99
CA ASP A 20 7.14 -3.03 7.64
C ASP A 20 8.13 -4.02 7.00
N LYS A 21 9.44 -3.83 7.16
CA LYS A 21 10.47 -4.69 6.57
C LYS A 21 10.24 -6.17 6.91
N GLY A 22 10.27 -7.03 5.89
CA GLY A 22 10.08 -8.48 6.00
C GLY A 22 8.63 -8.93 5.87
N LYS A 23 7.65 -8.01 5.87
CA LYS A 23 6.27 -8.36 5.58
C LYS A 23 6.05 -8.61 4.10
N THR A 24 5.33 -9.66 3.80
CA THR A 24 4.81 -9.97 2.47
C THR A 24 3.34 -9.60 2.38
N GLY A 25 2.92 -9.15 1.20
CA GLY A 25 1.52 -8.84 0.93
C GLY A 25 1.26 -8.73 -0.57
N GLU A 26 -0.02 -8.74 -0.92
CA GLU A 26 -0.46 -8.62 -2.31
C GLU A 26 -0.60 -7.14 -2.69
N VAL A 27 -0.26 -6.81 -3.94
CA VAL A 27 -0.40 -5.45 -4.46
C VAL A 27 -1.85 -5.16 -4.84
N LEU A 28 -2.54 -4.36 -4.02
CA LEU A 28 -3.93 -3.93 -4.26
C LEU A 28 -4.03 -2.92 -5.39
N GLN A 29 -3.09 -1.97 -5.42
CA GLN A 29 -3.09 -0.90 -6.41
C GLN A 29 -1.68 -0.37 -6.66
N ILE A 30 -1.42 0.03 -7.91
CA ILE A 30 -0.18 0.70 -8.30
C ILE A 30 -0.48 2.16 -8.65
N LEU A 31 0.20 3.06 -7.95
CA LEU A 31 0.19 4.49 -8.21
C LEU A 31 1.36 4.84 -9.12
N THR A 32 1.21 4.58 -10.43
CA THR A 32 2.26 4.82 -11.44
C THR A 32 2.72 6.28 -11.50
N LYS A 33 1.84 7.23 -11.16
CA LYS A 33 2.16 8.67 -11.09
C LYS A 33 3.06 9.06 -9.92
N LYS A 34 3.07 8.25 -8.85
CA LYS A 34 3.79 8.55 -7.58
C LYS A 34 4.87 7.52 -7.26
N ASP A 35 5.17 6.62 -8.20
CA ASP A 35 6.12 5.53 -7.99
C ASP A 35 5.88 4.74 -6.70
N ALA A 36 4.60 4.48 -6.40
CA ALA A 36 4.21 3.83 -5.17
C ALA A 36 3.17 2.73 -5.41
N VAL A 37 3.12 1.78 -4.50
CA VAL A 37 2.20 0.65 -4.50
C VAL A 37 1.48 0.57 -3.16
N ILE A 38 0.21 0.18 -3.18
CA ILE A 38 -0.55 -0.15 -1.99
C ILE A 38 -0.48 -1.66 -1.83
N VAL A 39 0.07 -2.11 -0.71
CA VAL A 39 0.27 -3.52 -0.39
C VAL A 39 -0.65 -3.88 0.76
N ALA A 40 -1.36 -5.00 0.60
CA ALA A 40 -2.29 -5.50 1.60
C ALA A 40 -1.59 -5.74 2.95
N GLY A 41 -2.13 -5.18 4.03
CA GLY A 41 -1.63 -5.40 5.40
C GLY A 41 -0.29 -4.75 5.74
N CYS A 42 0.26 -3.91 4.85
CA CYS A 42 1.47 -3.13 5.11
C CYS A 42 1.15 -1.64 5.22
N LYS A 43 1.93 -0.91 6.03
CA LYS A 43 1.83 0.54 6.20
C LYS A 43 0.41 1.02 6.53
N ILE A 44 -0.21 0.38 7.52
CA ILE A 44 -1.55 0.72 7.99
C ILE A 44 -1.50 2.01 8.81
N ALA A 45 -2.17 3.04 8.34
CA ALA A 45 -2.32 4.30 9.06
C ALA A 45 -3.76 4.45 9.57
N LYS A 46 -3.89 4.88 10.83
CA LYS A 46 -5.18 5.28 11.39
C LYS A 46 -5.53 6.66 10.85
N LYS A 47 -6.50 6.72 9.93
CA LYS A 47 -7.04 7.98 9.45
C LYS A 47 -8.21 8.37 10.35
N ALA A 48 -8.08 9.50 11.04
CA ALA A 48 -9.21 10.09 11.74
C ALA A 48 -10.22 10.60 10.72
N VAL A 49 -11.41 10.03 10.73
CA VAL A 49 -12.53 10.44 9.88
C VAL A 49 -13.49 11.25 10.74
N LYS A 50 -13.76 12.49 10.31
CA LYS A 50 -14.78 13.32 10.97
C LYS A 50 -16.15 12.67 10.76
N PRO A 51 -17.03 12.69 11.78
CA PRO A 51 -18.38 12.17 11.62
C PRO A 51 -19.09 12.92 10.49
N THR A 52 -19.63 12.16 9.54
CA THR A 52 -20.44 12.64 8.41
C THR A 52 -21.78 11.90 8.42
N GLU A 53 -22.76 12.35 7.64
CA GLU A 53 -24.10 11.74 7.62
C GLU A 53 -24.08 10.22 7.30
N GLU A 54 -23.10 9.76 6.54
CA GLU A 54 -22.88 8.35 6.20
C GLU A 54 -22.14 7.56 7.30
N ASN A 55 -21.44 8.25 8.22
CA ASN A 55 -20.65 7.66 9.31
C ASN A 55 -20.90 8.44 10.62
N LYS A 56 -22.09 8.23 11.21
CA LYS A 56 -22.58 8.96 12.40
C LYS A 56 -21.73 8.79 13.65
N GLU A 57 -21.03 7.68 13.79
CA GLU A 57 -20.17 7.42 14.95
C GLU A 57 -18.79 8.11 14.84
N GLY A 58 -18.42 8.58 13.64
CA GLY A 58 -17.04 8.98 13.36
C GLY A 58 -16.05 7.86 13.70
N GLY A 59 -14.75 8.14 13.69
CA GLY A 59 -13.77 7.21 14.26
C GLY A 59 -12.46 7.11 13.49
N PHE A 60 -11.77 5.99 13.72
CA PHE A 60 -10.50 5.68 13.08
C PHE A 60 -10.71 4.64 12.00
N GLU A 61 -10.54 5.05 10.75
CA GLU A 61 -10.48 4.11 9.63
C GLU A 61 -9.04 3.64 9.46
N ASN A 62 -8.84 2.32 9.43
CA ASN A 62 -7.54 1.74 9.09
C ASN A 62 -7.37 1.82 7.58
N LYS A 63 -6.41 2.64 7.13
CA LYS A 63 -6.14 2.84 5.71
C LYS A 63 -4.72 2.44 5.37
N GLU A 64 -4.60 1.61 4.36
CA GLU A 64 -3.32 1.18 3.81
C GLU A 64 -2.69 2.35 3.04
N MET A 65 -1.47 2.70 3.44
CA MET A 65 -0.73 3.79 2.81
C MET A 65 0.15 3.26 1.68
N PRO A 66 0.40 4.10 0.67
CA PRO A 66 1.30 3.73 -0.40
C PRO A 66 2.75 3.59 0.09
N ILE A 67 3.40 2.54 -0.39
CA ILE A 67 4.81 2.20 -0.19
C ILE A 67 5.54 2.50 -1.50
N HIS A 68 6.71 3.13 -1.42
CA HIS A 68 7.50 3.42 -2.62
C HIS A 68 7.98 2.14 -3.29
N ILE A 69 8.00 2.08 -4.62
CA ILE A 69 8.39 0.87 -5.38
C ILE A 69 9.81 0.40 -5.05
N SER A 70 10.71 1.30 -4.67
CA SER A 70 12.08 0.94 -4.29
C SER A 70 12.18 0.22 -2.96
N ASN A 71 11.12 0.25 -2.13
CA ASN A 71 11.09 -0.40 -0.82
C ASN A 71 10.34 -1.74 -0.85
N VAL A 72 9.89 -2.17 -2.03
CA VAL A 72 9.23 -3.45 -2.23
C VAL A 72 10.00 -4.28 -3.25
N LYS A 73 10.01 -5.59 -3.05
CA LYS A 73 10.60 -6.55 -3.97
C LYS A 73 9.54 -7.57 -4.34
N LYS A 74 9.37 -7.84 -5.63
CA LYS A 74 8.53 -8.93 -6.10
C LYS A 74 9.09 -10.25 -5.55
N VAL A 75 8.24 -11.03 -4.90
CA VAL A 75 8.58 -12.38 -4.47
C VAL A 75 8.02 -13.29 -5.54
N GLU A 76 8.89 -13.78 -6.43
CA GLU A 76 8.57 -14.94 -7.25
C GLU A 76 8.95 -16.17 -6.44
N GLY A 77 7.96 -17.06 -6.25
CA GLY A 77 8.21 -18.45 -5.91
C GLY A 77 8.48 -19.24 -7.17
#